data_AF-A0A9P1FHR6-F1
#
_entry.id   AF-A0A9P1FHR6-F1
#
_cell.length_a   1.000
_cell.length_b   1.000
_cell.length_c   1.000
_cell.angle_alpha   90.00
_cell.angle_beta   90.00
_cell.angle_gamma   90.00
#
_symmetry.space_group_name_H-M   'P 1'
#
loop_
_entity.id
_entity.type
_entity.pdbx_description
1 polymer ?
#
loop_
_entity_poly.entity_id
_entity_poly.type
_entity_poly.pdbx_seq_one_letter_code
_entity_poly.pdbx_strand_id
1 'polypeptide(L)'
;MIHCFNAVQKCCSGLCDGCGNACEACGRCSVDLCGGCEQTCKTCCRPLATITSKPLGCFVIIAAVLNLPAAAFAIASLQNPQLRACKVSNFCYGTVGIALINVTFSLYLQWRLDLSIRSGTEQGARALVQEASQIILYDFGFCFYVMFFVFSVVYSFLGIGWSADCPARDSAPIWAAVFLLLFAFWTALFSCCWGLAASCWGVLETIGISSSFANLFFGSTNSARERPAFVPAVPPAAPVWQTQPQPPGGATASQALYGGQ
;
A
#
# COMPACT_ATOMS: atom_id res chain seq x y z
N MET A 1 14.21 9.63 -3.36
CA MET A 1 12.95 9.15 -2.74
C MET A 1 12.26 10.22 -1.91
N ILE A 2 12.92 10.88 -0.95
CA ILE A 2 12.35 11.98 -0.14
C ILE A 2 11.80 13.14 -0.97
N HIS A 3 12.38 13.52 -2.12
CA HIS A 3 11.75 14.55 -2.96
C HIS A 3 10.46 14.08 -3.65
N CYS A 4 10.35 12.80 -4.02
CA CYS A 4 9.09 12.20 -4.48
C CYS A 4 8.13 12.03 -3.31
N PHE A 5 8.60 11.56 -2.15
CA PHE A 5 7.80 11.39 -0.94
C PHE A 5 7.32 12.73 -0.40
N ASN A 6 8.15 13.78 -0.43
CA ASN A 6 7.82 15.16 -0.09
C ASN A 6 6.96 15.81 -1.17
N ALA A 7 7.15 15.51 -2.46
CA ALA A 7 6.27 16.01 -3.52
C ALA A 7 4.89 15.35 -3.43
N VAL A 8 4.84 14.06 -3.09
CA VAL A 8 3.60 13.31 -2.86
C VAL A 8 2.98 13.71 -1.54
N GLN A 9 3.76 13.92 -0.48
CA GLN A 9 3.29 14.44 0.80
C GLN A 9 2.80 15.87 0.62
N LYS A 10 3.43 16.69 -0.24
CA LYS A 10 2.95 18.02 -0.66
C LYS A 10 1.73 17.96 -1.58
N CYS A 11 1.59 16.92 -2.41
CA CYS A 11 0.37 16.68 -3.20
C CYS A 11 -0.77 16.19 -2.32
N CYS A 12 -0.49 15.33 -1.35
CA CYS A 12 -1.45 14.81 -0.38
C CYS A 12 -1.83 15.88 0.63
N SER A 13 -0.86 16.67 1.10
CA SER A 13 -1.16 17.87 1.89
C SER A 13 -1.89 18.87 1.02
N GLY A 14 -1.52 19.09 -0.25
CA GLY A 14 -2.27 19.95 -1.18
C GLY A 14 -3.70 19.47 -1.48
N LEU A 15 -3.96 18.16 -1.50
CA LEU A 15 -5.30 17.57 -1.58
C LEU A 15 -6.06 17.75 -0.26
N CYS A 16 -5.40 17.57 0.88
CA CYS A 16 -5.98 17.81 2.21
C CYS A 16 -6.20 19.30 2.50
N ASP A 17 -5.31 20.17 2.02
CA ASP A 17 -5.36 21.64 2.07
C ASP A 17 -6.37 22.12 1.03
N GLY A 18 -6.54 21.43 -0.10
CA GLY A 18 -7.62 21.64 -1.05
C GLY A 18 -8.98 21.31 -0.44
N CYS A 19 -9.09 20.18 0.28
CA CYS A 19 -10.25 19.88 1.12
C CYS A 19 -10.42 20.88 2.26
N GLY A 20 -9.34 21.31 2.90
CA GLY A 20 -9.32 22.31 3.97
C GLY A 20 -9.83 23.66 3.48
N ASN A 21 -9.29 24.16 2.37
CA ASN A 21 -9.68 25.39 1.70
C ASN A 21 -11.11 25.29 1.13
N ALA A 22 -11.54 24.10 0.67
CA ALA A 22 -12.93 23.87 0.27
C ALA A 22 -13.88 23.92 1.47
N CYS A 23 -13.52 23.34 2.62
CA CYS A 23 -14.30 23.46 3.86
C CYS A 23 -14.22 24.88 4.45
N GLU A 24 -13.10 25.59 4.33
CA GLU A 24 -12.92 26.98 4.79
C GLU A 24 -13.70 27.97 3.91
N ALA A 25 -13.77 27.74 2.60
CA ALA A 25 -14.68 28.42 1.68
C ALA A 25 -16.15 28.10 1.99
N CYS A 26 -16.44 26.88 2.48
CA CYS A 26 -17.76 26.48 2.97
C CYS A 26 -18.14 27.15 4.30
N GLY A 27 -17.18 27.68 5.07
CA GLY A 27 -17.41 28.43 6.31
C GLY A 27 -18.22 29.72 6.16
N ARG A 28 -18.55 30.13 4.93
CA ARG A 28 -19.51 31.21 4.63
C ARG A 28 -20.93 30.74 4.33
N CYS A 29 -21.17 29.43 4.24
CA CYS A 29 -22.49 28.83 4.07
C CYS A 29 -23.01 28.30 5.42
N SER A 30 -24.32 28.33 5.59
CA SER A 30 -25.06 27.96 6.80
C SER A 30 -24.62 26.63 7.44
N VAL A 31 -24.71 26.60 8.77
CA VAL A 31 -24.26 25.55 9.72
C VAL A 31 -24.61 24.11 9.30
N ASP A 32 -25.69 23.90 8.55
CA ASP A 32 -26.14 22.57 8.14
C ASP A 32 -25.35 21.93 6.98
N LEU A 33 -24.66 22.71 6.14
CA LEU A 33 -23.81 22.15 5.06
C LEU A 33 -22.40 21.80 5.57
N CYS A 34 -21.89 22.52 6.58
CA CYS A 34 -20.55 22.32 7.12
C CYS A 34 -20.39 21.02 7.93
N GLY A 35 -21.47 20.51 8.55
CA GLY A 35 -21.44 19.22 9.25
C GLY A 35 -21.04 18.05 8.33
N GLY A 36 -21.44 18.10 7.06
CA GLY A 36 -21.04 17.12 6.05
C GLY A 36 -19.55 17.19 5.68
N CYS A 37 -18.95 18.39 5.69
CA CYS A 37 -17.54 18.59 5.33
C CYS A 37 -16.60 18.08 6.43
N GLU A 38 -16.93 18.30 7.70
CA GLU A 38 -16.17 17.73 8.82
C GLU A 38 -16.26 16.20 8.86
N GLN A 39 -17.46 15.65 8.64
CA GLN A 39 -17.65 14.20 8.56
C GLN A 39 -16.88 13.62 7.37
N THR A 40 -16.94 14.25 6.19
CA THR A 40 -16.24 13.78 4.98
C THR A 40 -14.73 13.93 5.11
N CYS A 41 -14.24 15.01 5.72
CA CYS A 41 -12.82 15.19 6.01
C CYS A 41 -12.33 14.14 7.02
N LYS A 42 -13.06 13.89 8.11
CA LYS A 42 -12.72 12.81 9.05
C LYS A 42 -12.81 11.42 8.42
N THR A 43 -13.75 11.20 7.50
CA THR A 43 -13.98 9.90 6.86
C THR A 43 -13.03 9.63 5.70
N CYS A 44 -12.63 10.65 4.94
CA CYS A 44 -11.74 10.51 3.77
C CYS A 44 -10.28 10.82 4.11
N CYS A 45 -9.98 11.89 4.84
CA CYS A 45 -8.58 12.30 5.09
C CYS A 45 -7.90 11.43 6.14
N ARG A 46 -8.63 10.91 7.15
CA ARG A 46 -8.03 10.03 8.17
C ARG A 46 -7.53 8.69 7.61
N PRO A 47 -8.28 7.96 6.77
CA PRO A 47 -7.74 6.76 6.13
C PRO A 47 -6.66 7.11 5.11
N LEU A 48 -6.78 8.21 4.35
CA LEU A 48 -5.72 8.64 3.43
C LEU A 48 -4.42 8.95 4.17
N ALA A 49 -4.45 9.69 5.28
CA ALA A 49 -3.28 9.99 6.10
C ALA A 49 -2.64 8.72 6.69
N THR A 50 -3.46 7.74 7.04
CA THR A 50 -2.99 6.44 7.52
C THR A 50 -2.36 5.60 6.40
N ILE A 51 -2.82 5.78 5.16
CA ILE A 51 -2.25 5.11 3.98
C ILE A 51 -0.95 5.80 3.55
N THR A 52 -0.93 7.13 3.45
CA THR A 52 0.23 7.93 3.00
C THR A 52 1.41 7.89 3.96
N SER A 53 1.17 7.70 5.26
CA SER A 53 2.23 7.54 6.25
C SER A 53 3.00 6.21 6.12
N LYS A 54 2.50 5.26 5.33
CA LYS A 54 3.21 3.99 5.05
C LYS A 54 4.17 4.15 3.87
N PRO A 55 5.29 3.40 3.83
CA PRO A 55 6.32 3.54 2.79
C PRO A 55 5.82 3.33 1.35
N LEU A 56 4.71 2.60 1.16
CA LEU A 56 4.04 2.37 -0.13
C LEU A 56 2.73 3.13 -0.32
N GLY A 57 2.36 4.00 0.62
CA GLY A 57 1.09 4.73 0.54
C GLY A 57 0.90 5.50 -0.75
N CYS A 58 1.99 6.16 -1.21
CA CYS A 58 2.03 6.84 -2.50
C CYS A 58 1.66 5.93 -3.67
N PHE A 59 2.21 4.72 -3.69
CA PHE A 59 2.01 3.78 -4.80
C PHE A 59 0.53 3.37 -4.88
N VAL A 60 -0.10 3.09 -3.73
CA VAL A 60 -1.52 2.76 -3.64
C VAL A 60 -2.41 3.92 -4.11
N ILE A 61 -2.08 5.15 -3.74
CA ILE A 61 -2.82 6.33 -4.19
C ILE A 61 -2.69 6.51 -5.70
N ILE A 62 -1.48 6.43 -6.25
CA ILE A 62 -1.26 6.52 -7.70
C ILE A 62 -2.03 5.41 -8.43
N ALA A 63 -2.01 4.18 -7.89
CA ALA A 63 -2.77 3.07 -8.44
C ALA A 63 -4.27 3.38 -8.47
N ALA A 64 -4.85 3.86 -7.37
CA ALA A 64 -6.26 4.22 -7.32
C ALA A 64 -6.60 5.40 -8.26
N VAL A 65 -5.81 6.47 -8.23
CA VAL A 65 -6.02 7.70 -9.03
C VAL A 65 -5.94 7.43 -10.52
N LEU A 66 -5.10 6.50 -10.98
CA LEU A 66 -4.98 6.21 -12.41
C LEU A 66 -5.88 5.06 -12.86
N ASN A 67 -6.04 4.00 -12.06
CA ASN A 67 -6.82 2.83 -12.48
C ASN A 67 -8.33 3.00 -12.27
N LEU A 68 -8.81 3.74 -11.25
CA LEU A 68 -10.25 3.93 -11.06
C LEU A 68 -10.88 4.77 -12.18
N PRO A 69 -10.28 5.89 -12.65
CA PRO A 69 -10.76 6.57 -13.83
C PRO A 69 -10.67 5.69 -15.08
N ALA A 70 -9.61 4.89 -15.25
CA ALA A 70 -9.52 3.94 -16.37
C ALA A 70 -10.70 2.96 -16.39
N ALA A 71 -11.06 2.39 -15.24
CA ALA A 71 -12.22 1.53 -15.10
C ALA A 71 -13.53 2.28 -15.38
N ALA A 72 -13.69 3.52 -14.88
CA ALA A 72 -14.87 4.33 -15.10
C ALA A 72 -15.08 4.66 -16.59
N PHE A 73 -14.01 5.06 -17.31
CA PHE A 73 -14.07 5.29 -18.75
C PHE A 73 -14.43 4.02 -19.51
N ALA A 74 -13.83 2.88 -19.16
CA ALA A 74 -14.17 1.60 -19.78
C ALA A 74 -15.64 1.20 -19.53
N ILE A 75 -16.18 1.42 -18.33
CA ILE A 75 -17.60 1.18 -18.02
C ILE A 75 -18.51 2.12 -18.81
N ALA A 76 -18.15 3.41 -18.91
CA ALA A 76 -18.90 4.37 -19.71
C ALA A 76 -18.93 3.95 -21.19
N SER A 77 -17.80 3.50 -21.75
CA SER A 77 -17.72 2.94 -23.10
C SER A 77 -18.64 1.72 -23.30
N LEU A 78 -18.77 0.87 -22.27
CA LEU A 78 -19.69 -0.27 -22.32
C LEU A 78 -21.15 0.15 -22.37
N GLN A 79 -21.53 1.37 -22.01
CA GLN A 79 -22.92 1.83 -22.11
C GLN A 79 -23.30 2.26 -23.55
N ASN A 80 -22.32 2.49 -24.42
CA ASN A 80 -22.55 2.93 -25.79
C ASN A 80 -22.81 1.73 -26.73
N PRO A 81 -24.00 1.60 -27.34
CA PRO A 81 -24.33 0.46 -28.21
C PRO A 81 -23.47 0.42 -29.49
N GLN A 82 -22.98 1.56 -29.96
CA GLN A 82 -22.12 1.63 -31.15
C GLN A 82 -20.76 0.97 -30.89
N LEU A 83 -20.20 1.15 -29.70
CA LEU A 83 -18.93 0.52 -29.30
C LEU A 83 -19.06 -0.98 -29.09
N ARG A 84 -20.23 -1.46 -28.63
CA ARG A 84 -20.51 -2.91 -28.52
C ARG A 84 -20.51 -3.60 -29.88
N ALA A 85 -20.99 -2.94 -30.93
CA ALA A 85 -20.99 -3.49 -32.28
C ALA A 85 -19.57 -3.66 -32.86
N CYS A 86 -18.61 -2.83 -32.44
CA CYS A 86 -17.21 -2.87 -32.89
C CYS A 86 -16.33 -3.93 -32.22
N LYS A 87 -16.88 -4.83 -31.38
CA LYS A 87 -16.10 -5.79 -30.55
C LYS A 87 -15.10 -5.15 -29.56
N VAL A 88 -15.10 -3.82 -29.42
CA VAL A 88 -14.30 -3.08 -28.40
C VAL A 88 -14.80 -3.38 -26.98
N SER A 89 -15.99 -3.98 -26.83
CA SER A 89 -16.52 -4.41 -25.54
C SER A 89 -15.56 -5.35 -24.78
N ASN A 90 -14.90 -6.28 -25.47
CA ASN A 90 -13.94 -7.20 -24.84
C ASN A 90 -12.75 -6.44 -24.26
N PHE A 91 -12.27 -5.43 -25.00
CA PHE A 91 -11.25 -4.51 -24.52
C PHE A 91 -11.69 -3.84 -23.22
N CYS A 92 -12.85 -3.19 -23.22
CA CYS A 92 -13.36 -2.47 -22.05
C CYS A 92 -13.55 -3.38 -20.82
N TYR A 93 -14.08 -4.60 -20.98
CA TYR A 93 -14.17 -5.56 -19.87
C TYR A 93 -12.80 -5.94 -19.32
N GLY A 94 -11.84 -6.21 -20.21
CA GLY A 94 -10.45 -6.49 -19.81
C GLY A 94 -9.82 -5.30 -19.07
N THR A 95 -10.02 -4.07 -19.55
CA THR A 95 -9.52 -2.85 -18.90
C THR A 95 -10.07 -2.66 -17.50
N VAL A 96 -11.37 -2.93 -17.27
CA VAL A 96 -11.96 -2.92 -15.92
C VAL A 96 -11.29 -3.96 -15.02
N GLY A 97 -11.12 -5.20 -15.51
CA GLY A 97 -10.45 -6.26 -14.75
C GLY A 97 -9.00 -5.90 -14.39
N ILE A 98 -8.23 -5.42 -15.37
CA ILE A 98 -6.84 -4.97 -15.18
C ILE A 98 -6.75 -3.86 -14.15
N ALA A 99 -7.60 -2.83 -14.26
CA ALA A 99 -7.64 -1.72 -13.32
C ALA A 99 -7.88 -2.19 -11.88
N LEU A 100 -8.87 -3.06 -11.67
CA LEU A 100 -9.18 -3.61 -10.35
C LEU A 100 -8.05 -4.48 -9.80
N ILE A 101 -7.41 -5.29 -10.63
CA ILE A 101 -6.25 -6.11 -10.24
C ILE A 101 -5.08 -5.22 -9.81
N ASN A 102 -4.77 -4.16 -10.57
CA ASN A 102 -3.70 -3.22 -10.22
C ASN A 102 -3.94 -2.55 -8.86
N VAL A 103 -5.17 -2.06 -8.60
CA VAL A 103 -5.52 -1.46 -7.30
C VAL A 103 -5.43 -2.49 -6.17
N THR A 104 -5.99 -3.68 -6.38
CA THR A 104 -5.99 -4.75 -5.37
C THR A 104 -4.57 -5.22 -5.05
N PHE A 105 -3.73 -5.38 -6.07
CA PHE A 105 -2.34 -5.78 -5.89
C PHE A 105 -1.51 -4.71 -5.18
N SER A 106 -1.79 -3.43 -5.44
CA SER A 106 -1.15 -2.32 -4.73
C SER A 106 -1.45 -2.37 -3.22
N LEU A 107 -2.72 -2.64 -2.87
CA LEU A 107 -3.14 -2.86 -1.48
C LEU A 107 -2.50 -4.11 -0.86
N TYR A 108 -2.41 -5.20 -1.63
CA TYR A 108 -1.73 -6.43 -1.22
C TYR A 108 -0.28 -6.18 -0.83
N LEU A 109 0.49 -5.47 -1.67
CA LEU A 109 1.88 -5.13 -1.37
C LEU A 109 2.02 -4.28 -0.10
N GLN A 110 1.16 -3.27 0.06
CA GLN A 110 1.16 -2.43 1.24
C GLN A 110 0.84 -3.25 2.51
N TRP A 111 -0.13 -4.16 2.44
CA TRP A 111 -0.50 -5.02 3.56
C TRP A 111 0.62 -5.99 3.92
N ARG A 112 1.26 -6.64 2.93
CA ARG A 112 2.37 -7.57 3.16
C ARG A 112 3.56 -6.90 3.83
N LEU A 113 3.91 -5.68 3.40
CA LEU A 113 5.00 -4.92 4.02
C LEU A 113 4.65 -4.41 5.42
N ASP A 114 3.41 -3.98 5.66
CA ASP A 114 2.96 -3.63 7.02
C ASP A 114 3.03 -4.83 7.97
N LEU A 115 2.69 -6.03 7.49
CA LEU A 115 2.79 -7.25 8.28
C LEU A 115 4.24 -7.55 8.69
N SER A 116 5.17 -7.46 7.73
CA SER A 116 6.60 -7.69 7.96
C SER A 116 7.19 -6.69 8.96
N ILE A 117 6.81 -5.41 8.87
CA ILE A 117 7.25 -4.34 9.79
C ILE A 117 6.79 -4.60 11.23
N ARG A 118 5.58 -5.16 11.40
CA ARG A 118 5.02 -5.46 12.73
C ARG A 118 5.63 -6.69 13.37
N SER A 119 6.11 -7.66 12.58
CA SER A 119 6.72 -8.89 13.08
C SER A 119 8.17 -8.75 13.52
N GLY A 120 8.89 -7.71 13.08
CA GLY A 120 10.34 -7.58 13.30
C GLY A 120 10.75 -6.71 14.49
N THR A 121 11.48 -7.30 15.43
CA THR A 121 12.27 -6.63 16.49
C THR A 121 13.41 -5.79 15.89
N GLU A 122 13.50 -4.52 16.34
CA GLU A 122 14.44 -3.46 15.94
C GLU A 122 14.54 -3.13 14.43
N GLN A 123 13.80 -2.08 14.07
CA GLN A 123 13.51 -1.62 12.72
C GLN A 123 14.63 -0.71 12.18
N GLY A 124 15.58 -1.31 11.47
CA GLY A 124 16.50 -0.57 10.59
C GLY A 124 16.05 -0.60 9.13
N ALA A 125 16.48 0.40 8.33
CA ALA A 125 16.21 0.44 6.88
C ALA A 125 16.68 -0.83 6.13
N ARG A 126 17.73 -1.51 6.64
CA ARG A 126 18.24 -2.78 6.10
C ARG A 126 17.22 -3.91 6.19
N ALA A 127 16.53 -4.02 7.33
CA ALA A 127 15.50 -5.03 7.52
C ALA A 127 14.37 -4.85 6.51
N LEU A 128 13.95 -3.59 6.25
CA LEU A 128 12.94 -3.28 5.23
C LEU A 128 13.37 -3.70 3.82
N VAL A 129 14.61 -3.42 3.43
CA VAL A 129 15.13 -3.78 2.10
C VAL A 129 15.28 -5.30 1.97
N GLN A 130 15.75 -5.98 3.01
CA GLN A 130 15.91 -7.43 3.02
C GLN A 130 14.56 -8.15 2.94
N GLU A 131 13.57 -7.68 3.69
CA GLU A 131 12.19 -8.17 3.64
C GLU A 131 11.53 -7.91 2.29
N ALA A 132 11.67 -6.69 1.74
CA ALA A 132 11.18 -6.37 0.40
C ALA A 132 11.84 -7.26 -0.66
N SER A 133 13.15 -7.54 -0.54
CA SER A 133 13.84 -8.45 -1.43
C SER A 133 13.35 -9.90 -1.30
N GLN A 134 13.03 -10.36 -0.09
CA GLN A 134 12.42 -11.67 0.10
C GLN A 134 11.04 -11.75 -0.55
N ILE A 135 10.23 -10.71 -0.43
CA ILE A 135 8.93 -10.64 -1.12
C ILE A 135 9.14 -10.74 -2.64
N ILE A 136 10.07 -9.99 -3.21
CA ILE A 136 10.32 -10.00 -4.67
C ILE A 136 10.77 -11.39 -5.17
N LEU A 137 11.63 -12.08 -4.41
CA LEU A 137 12.22 -13.36 -4.84
C LEU A 137 11.32 -14.57 -4.55
N TYR A 138 10.54 -14.54 -3.47
CA TYR A 138 9.84 -15.73 -2.96
C TYR A 138 8.32 -15.59 -2.96
N ASP A 139 7.76 -14.40 -3.24
CA ASP A 139 6.31 -14.22 -3.31
C ASP A 139 5.79 -14.57 -4.72
N PHE A 140 5.19 -15.75 -4.84
CA PHE A 140 4.60 -16.24 -6.09
C PHE A 140 3.57 -15.26 -6.67
N GLY A 141 2.80 -14.58 -5.81
CA GLY A 141 1.83 -13.58 -6.22
C GLY A 141 2.49 -12.37 -6.89
N PHE A 142 3.65 -11.94 -6.38
CA PHE A 142 4.43 -10.87 -6.99
C PHE A 142 4.96 -11.26 -8.37
N CYS A 143 5.56 -12.44 -8.52
CA CYS A 143 6.08 -12.90 -9.80
C CYS A 143 4.97 -12.99 -10.87
N PHE A 144 3.82 -13.54 -10.50
CA PHE A 144 2.67 -13.62 -11.41
C PHE A 144 2.17 -12.23 -11.81
N TYR A 145 2.12 -11.30 -10.86
CA TYR A 145 1.71 -9.92 -11.14
C TYR A 145 2.67 -9.21 -12.11
N VAL A 146 3.98 -9.43 -12.04
CA VAL A 146 4.93 -8.83 -13.00
C VAL A 146 4.62 -9.27 -14.43
N MET A 147 4.31 -10.55 -14.64
CA MET A 147 3.91 -11.06 -15.97
C MET A 147 2.57 -10.47 -16.41
N PHE A 148 1.60 -10.41 -15.49
CA PHE A 148 0.31 -9.77 -15.73
C PHE A 148 0.45 -8.28 -16.08
N PHE A 149 1.37 -7.57 -15.42
CA PHE A 149 1.62 -6.16 -15.63
C PHE A 149 2.20 -5.92 -17.03
N VAL A 150 3.15 -6.74 -17.49
CA VAL A 150 3.65 -6.67 -18.89
C VAL A 150 2.52 -6.93 -19.88
N PHE A 151 1.69 -7.96 -19.62
CA PHE A 151 0.51 -8.24 -20.42
C PHE A 151 -0.44 -7.03 -20.48
N SER A 152 -0.67 -6.35 -19.35
CA SER A 152 -1.56 -5.18 -19.28
C SER A 152 -1.10 -4.01 -20.15
N VAL A 153 0.22 -3.80 -20.25
CA VAL A 153 0.82 -2.77 -21.11
C VAL A 153 0.57 -3.10 -22.58
N VAL A 154 0.87 -4.33 -23.00
CA VAL A 154 0.64 -4.78 -24.38
C VAL A 154 -0.86 -4.72 -24.72
N TYR A 155 -1.72 -5.18 -23.81
CA TYR A 155 -3.17 -5.14 -23.96
C TYR A 155 -3.69 -3.71 -24.15
N SER A 156 -3.12 -2.74 -23.43
CA SER A 156 -3.48 -1.32 -23.55
C SER A 156 -3.11 -0.76 -24.92
N PHE A 157 -1.93 -1.10 -25.48
CA PHE A 157 -1.55 -0.69 -26.83
C PHE A 157 -2.46 -1.31 -27.91
N LEU A 158 -2.77 -2.61 -27.79
CA LEU A 158 -3.72 -3.27 -28.70
C LEU A 158 -5.11 -2.64 -28.62
N GLY A 159 -5.55 -2.29 -27.41
CA GLY A 159 -6.82 -1.60 -27.17
C GLY A 159 -6.94 -0.25 -27.86
N ILE A 160 -5.85 0.52 -27.93
CA ILE A 160 -5.82 1.78 -28.70
C ILE A 160 -6.02 1.49 -30.19
N GLY A 161 -5.36 0.47 -30.74
CA GLY A 161 -5.53 0.05 -32.14
C GLY A 161 -6.97 -0.36 -32.44
N TRP A 162 -7.55 -1.25 -31.62
CA TRP A 162 -8.94 -1.68 -31.78
C TRP A 162 -9.95 -0.55 -31.64
N SER A 163 -9.66 0.44 -30.79
CA SER A 163 -10.51 1.63 -30.62
C SER A 163 -10.40 2.57 -31.81
N ALA A 164 -9.22 2.69 -32.43
CA ALA A 164 -9.01 3.52 -33.62
C ALA A 164 -9.68 2.96 -34.87
N ASP A 165 -9.80 1.63 -34.99
CA ASP A 165 -10.47 0.97 -36.11
C ASP A 165 -12.00 1.02 -36.01
N CYS A 166 -12.57 1.39 -34.86
CA CYS A 166 -14.02 1.51 -34.68
C CYS A 166 -14.52 2.86 -35.21
N PRO A 167 -15.52 2.89 -36.11
CA PRO A 167 -16.07 4.14 -36.66
C PRO A 167 -16.87 4.98 -35.63
N ALA A 168 -17.13 4.47 -34.43
CA ALA A 168 -17.80 5.23 -33.38
C ALA A 168 -16.88 6.34 -32.85
N ARG A 169 -17.39 7.58 -32.82
CA ARG A 169 -16.61 8.78 -32.47
C ARG A 169 -16.50 8.98 -30.95
N ASP A 170 -16.18 7.93 -30.21
CA ASP A 170 -16.04 7.95 -28.75
C ASP A 170 -14.57 7.76 -28.35
N SER A 171 -14.05 8.69 -27.56
CA SER A 171 -12.65 8.68 -27.10
C SER A 171 -12.48 8.04 -25.72
N ALA A 172 -13.57 7.69 -25.03
CA ALA A 172 -13.53 7.05 -23.72
C ALA A 172 -12.64 5.78 -23.65
N PRO A 173 -12.69 4.82 -24.59
CA PRO A 173 -11.84 3.63 -24.50
C PRO A 173 -10.35 3.95 -24.70
N ILE A 174 -10.04 4.97 -25.52
CA ILE A 174 -8.67 5.46 -25.71
C ILE A 174 -8.15 6.08 -24.41
N TRP A 175 -8.94 6.93 -23.76
CA TRP A 175 -8.57 7.51 -22.46
C TRP A 175 -8.35 6.43 -21.40
N ALA A 176 -9.21 5.40 -21.35
CA ALA A 176 -9.03 4.28 -20.44
C ALA A 176 -7.67 3.58 -20.64
N ALA A 177 -7.25 3.35 -21.89
CA ALA A 177 -5.94 2.79 -22.21
C ALA A 177 -4.79 3.73 -21.80
N VAL A 178 -4.93 5.03 -22.05
CA VAL A 178 -3.93 6.05 -21.69
C VAL A 178 -3.70 6.09 -20.18
N PHE A 179 -4.75 6.03 -19.36
CA PHE A 179 -4.61 6.00 -17.90
C PHE A 179 -3.87 4.74 -17.41
N LEU A 180 -4.13 3.57 -18.00
CA LEU A 180 -3.38 2.34 -17.69
C LEU A 180 -1.90 2.45 -18.09
N LEU A 181 -1.61 3.00 -19.28
CA LEU A 181 -0.23 3.22 -19.72
C LEU A 181 0.51 4.24 -18.85
N LEU A 182 -0.18 5.29 -18.42
CA LEU A 182 0.36 6.29 -17.50
C LEU A 182 0.67 5.64 -16.13
N PHE A 183 -0.21 4.78 -15.62
CA PHE A 183 0.06 3.99 -14.43
C PHE A 183 1.28 3.09 -14.60
N ALA A 184 1.40 2.45 -15.76
CA ALA A 184 2.53 1.58 -16.05
C ALA A 184 3.86 2.35 -16.07
N PHE A 185 3.87 3.52 -16.72
CA PHE A 185 5.02 4.42 -16.74
C PHE A 185 5.44 4.88 -15.34
N TRP A 186 4.49 5.35 -14.52
CA TRP A 186 4.76 5.75 -13.15
C TRP A 186 5.27 4.60 -12.28
N THR A 187 4.70 3.41 -12.44
CA THR A 187 5.15 2.21 -11.73
C THR A 187 6.58 1.83 -12.09
N ALA A 188 6.95 1.92 -13.37
CA ALA A 188 8.31 1.68 -13.84
C ALA A 188 9.31 2.71 -13.27
N LEU A 189 8.95 4.00 -13.30
CA LEU A 189 9.76 5.06 -12.69
C LEU A 189 9.94 4.86 -11.19
N PHE A 190 8.86 4.57 -10.46
CA PHE A 190 8.89 4.29 -9.04
C PHE A 190 9.81 3.10 -8.74
N SER A 191 9.67 2.01 -9.50
CA SER A 191 10.49 0.80 -9.34
C SER A 191 11.97 1.07 -9.62
N CYS A 192 12.29 1.85 -10.65
CA CYS A 192 13.65 2.26 -10.98
C CYS A 192 14.27 3.11 -9.86
N CYS A 193 13.56 4.16 -9.43
CA CYS A 193 14.01 5.02 -8.34
C CYS A 193 14.18 4.26 -7.02
N TRP A 194 13.28 3.32 -6.73
CA TRP A 194 13.37 2.45 -5.56
C TRP A 194 14.58 1.53 -5.63
N GLY A 195 14.79 0.87 -6.77
CA GLY A 195 15.94 -0.02 -6.98
C GLY A 195 17.27 0.71 -6.85
N LEU A 196 17.40 1.90 -7.45
CA LEU A 196 18.60 2.74 -7.31
C LEU A 196 18.84 3.13 -5.84
N ALA A 197 17.78 3.53 -5.12
CA ALA A 197 17.90 3.85 -3.71
C ALA A 197 18.35 2.65 -2.87
N ALA A 198 17.75 1.47 -3.09
CA ALA A 198 18.12 0.25 -2.40
C ALA A 198 19.60 -0.13 -2.64
N SER A 199 20.06 -0.04 -3.89
CA SER A 199 21.46 -0.31 -4.27
C SER A 199 22.43 0.68 -3.62
N CYS A 200 22.14 1.98 -3.65
CA CYS A 200 22.97 2.99 -2.98
C CYS A 200 23.07 2.76 -1.47
N TRP A 201 21.98 2.35 -0.83
CA TRP A 201 21.99 2.03 0.60
C TRP A 201 22.84 0.82 0.93
N GLY A 202 22.78 -0.23 0.12
CA GLY A 202 23.62 -1.42 0.30
C GLY A 202 25.13 -1.10 0.22
N VAL A 203 25.51 -0.20 -0.71
CA VAL A 203 26.91 0.26 -0.82
C VAL A 203 27.32 1.13 0.37
N LEU A 204 26.49 2.12 0.76
CA LEU A 204 26.80 3.00 1.90
C LEU A 204 26.96 2.24 3.22
N GLU A 205 26.18 1.17 3.40
CA GLU A 205 26.30 0.29 4.55
C GLU A 205 27.61 -0.52 4.52
N THR A 206 28.03 -1.01 3.35
CA THR A 206 29.31 -1.71 3.17
C THR A 206 30.50 -0.82 3.55
N ILE A 207 30.36 0.51 3.40
CA ILE A 207 31.40 1.50 3.74
C ILE A 207 31.29 1.99 5.20
N GLY A 208 30.24 1.61 5.94
CA GLY A 208 30.06 1.99 7.36
C GLY A 208 29.60 3.44 7.59
N ILE A 209 29.10 4.14 6.56
CA ILE A 209 28.67 5.56 6.64
C ILE A 209 27.17 5.70 7.00
N SER A 210 26.46 4.58 7.13
CA SER A 210 24.99 4.54 7.19
C SER A 210 24.37 5.33 8.35
N SER A 211 25.02 5.41 9.51
CA SER A 211 24.48 6.09 10.69
C SER A 211 24.43 7.62 10.56
N SER A 212 25.44 8.22 9.93
CA SER A 212 25.49 9.67 9.70
C SER A 212 24.52 10.10 8.59
N PHE A 213 24.41 9.30 7.53
CA PHE A 213 23.48 9.58 6.44
C PHE A 213 22.02 9.35 6.86
N ALA A 214 21.70 8.28 7.60
CA ALA A 214 20.33 8.06 8.08
C ALA A 214 19.81 9.23 8.93
N ASN A 215 20.65 9.77 9.82
CA ASN A 215 20.32 10.95 10.63
C ASN A 215 20.16 12.23 9.81
N LEU A 216 20.94 12.39 8.73
CA LEU A 216 20.86 13.55 7.85
C LEU A 216 19.63 13.51 6.93
N PHE A 217 19.26 12.32 6.44
CA PHE A 217 18.24 12.15 5.40
C PHE A 217 16.85 11.85 5.93
N PHE A 218 16.71 11.02 6.96
CA PHE A 218 15.39 10.76 7.55
C PHE A 218 14.97 11.81 8.57
N GLY A 219 15.86 12.77 8.84
CA GLY A 219 15.77 13.59 10.03
C GLY A 219 15.96 12.67 11.23
N SER A 220 16.92 12.99 12.08
CA SER A 220 16.87 12.46 13.43
C SER A 220 15.54 12.90 14.04
N THR A 221 14.52 12.04 13.97
CA THR A 221 13.40 12.07 14.91
C THR A 221 13.91 11.51 16.24
N ASN A 222 15.02 12.07 16.73
CA ASN A 222 15.24 12.33 18.13
C ASN A 222 14.22 13.37 18.62
N SER A 223 12.94 13.25 18.24
CA SER A 223 11.97 13.23 19.31
C SER A 223 12.43 12.06 20.16
N ALA A 224 13.20 12.38 21.20
CA ALA A 224 13.03 11.73 22.47
C ALA A 224 11.52 11.73 22.72
N ARG A 225 10.82 10.76 22.13
CA ARG A 225 9.64 10.20 22.69
C ARG A 225 10.20 9.73 24.00
N GLU A 226 10.07 10.58 25.02
CA GLU A 226 10.00 10.16 26.40
C GLU A 226 9.21 8.87 26.31
N ARG A 227 9.91 7.73 26.36
CA ARG A 227 9.23 6.52 26.78
C ARG A 227 8.66 6.98 28.10
N PRO A 228 7.32 7.11 28.26
CA PRO A 228 6.77 7.43 29.57
C PRO A 228 7.50 6.50 30.51
N ALA A 229 8.22 7.10 31.48
CA ALA A 229 9.15 6.39 32.34
C ALA A 229 8.48 5.07 32.67
N PHE A 230 9.11 3.95 32.28
CA PHE A 230 8.54 2.63 32.49
C PHE A 230 8.18 2.58 33.96
N VAL A 231 6.90 2.81 34.29
CA VAL A 231 6.38 2.58 35.61
C VAL A 231 6.46 1.07 35.65
N PRO A 232 7.42 0.49 36.41
CA PRO A 232 7.46 -0.95 36.52
C PRO A 232 6.05 -1.36 36.91
N ALA A 233 5.41 -2.14 36.05
CA ALA A 233 4.12 -2.69 36.36
C ALA A 233 4.30 -3.31 37.75
N VAL A 234 3.58 -2.75 38.74
CA VAL A 234 3.52 -3.37 40.06
C VAL A 234 3.19 -4.82 39.75
N PRO A 235 4.09 -5.77 40.06
CA PRO A 235 3.86 -7.15 39.72
C PRO A 235 2.46 -7.48 40.27
N PRO A 236 1.57 -8.06 39.45
CA PRO A 236 0.25 -8.43 39.94
C PRO A 236 0.47 -9.19 41.23
N ALA A 237 -0.16 -8.71 42.32
CA ALA A 237 -0.08 -9.35 43.62
C ALA A 237 -0.24 -10.84 43.38
N ALA A 238 0.77 -11.62 43.77
CA ALA A 238 0.82 -13.04 43.47
C ALA A 238 -0.56 -13.64 43.79
N PRO A 239 -1.19 -14.37 42.85
CA PRO A 239 -2.46 -14.99 43.14
C PRO A 239 -2.27 -15.76 44.45
N VAL A 240 -3.09 -15.43 45.44
CA VAL A 240 -3.14 -16.20 46.69
C VAL A 240 -3.54 -17.59 46.25
N TRP A 241 -2.54 -18.46 46.13
CA TRP A 241 -2.77 -19.88 45.91
C TRP A 241 -3.58 -20.34 47.10
N GLN A 242 -4.89 -20.50 46.90
CA GLN A 242 -5.69 -21.31 47.80
C GLN A 242 -5.01 -22.67 47.79
N THR A 243 -4.39 -23.01 48.92
CA THR A 243 -3.86 -24.35 49.18
C THR A 243 -5.01 -25.32 48.97
N GLN A 244 -5.03 -25.97 47.81
CA GLN A 244 -5.92 -27.11 47.63
C GLN A 244 -5.56 -28.13 48.71
N PRO A 245 -6.54 -28.61 49.50
CA PRO A 245 -6.28 -29.64 50.50
C PRO A 245 -5.67 -30.85 49.79
N GLN A 246 -4.46 -31.22 50.22
CA GLN A 246 -3.78 -32.42 49.75
C GLN A 246 -4.69 -33.63 49.98
N PRO A 247 -5.06 -34.39 48.93
CA PRO A 247 -5.66 -35.69 49.14
C PRO A 247 -4.64 -36.61 49.83
N PRO A 248 -5.05 -37.38 50.85
CA PRO A 248 -4.17 -38.29 51.56
C PRO A 248 -3.61 -39.34 50.61
N GLY A 249 -2.32 -39.62 50.79
CA GLY A 249 -1.47 -40.35 49.86
C GLY A 249 -2.03 -41.71 49.41
N GLY A 250 -2.07 -41.88 48.09
CA GLY A 250 -2.10 -43.18 47.43
C GLY A 250 -0.70 -43.51 46.90
N ALA A 251 0.00 -44.39 47.60
CA ALA A 251 1.20 -45.04 47.10
C ALA A 251 0.81 -46.13 46.08
N THR A 252 1.44 -46.16 44.91
CA THR A 252 1.72 -47.35 44.05
C THR A 252 2.48 -46.87 42.80
N ALA A 253 3.74 -47.31 42.57
CA ALA A 253 4.14 -48.48 41.75
C ALA A 253 3.69 -48.33 40.27
N SER A 254 4.48 -48.47 39.20
CA SER A 254 5.75 -49.14 38.87
C SER A 254 6.34 -48.41 37.65
N GLN A 255 7.65 -48.17 37.56
CA GLN A 255 8.61 -49.02 36.83
C GLN A 255 8.15 -49.57 35.46
N ALA A 256 8.96 -49.23 34.46
CA ALA A 256 9.49 -50.08 33.39
C ALA A 256 8.98 -49.86 31.95
N LEU A 257 9.98 -49.91 31.06
CA LEU A 257 9.93 -50.23 29.63
C LEU A 257 9.54 -49.10 28.67
N TYR A 258 10.53 -48.58 27.92
CA TYR A 258 10.82 -49.15 26.60
C TYR A 258 12.09 -48.50 26.02
N GLY A 259 13.18 -49.26 26.01
CA GLY A 259 14.23 -49.12 25.01
C GLY A 259 13.89 -50.07 23.86
N GLY A 260 14.02 -49.61 22.62
CA GLY A 260 13.73 -50.41 21.45
C GLY A 260 14.15 -49.73 20.16
N GLN A 261 15.42 -49.98 19.81
CA GLN A 261 16.06 -50.02 18.48
C GLN A 261 16.11 -48.74 17.62
#